data_AF-A0A4Y4D3Y3-F1
#
_entry.id   AF-A0A4Y4D3Y3-F1
#
_cell.length_a   1.000
_cell.length_b   1.000
_cell.length_c   1.000
_cell.angle_alpha   90.00
_cell.angle_beta   90.00
_cell.angle_gamma   90.00
#
_symmetry.space_group_name_H-M   'P 1'
#
loop_
_entity.id
_entity.type
_entity.pdbx_description
1 polymer ?
#
loop_
_entity_poly.entity_id
_entity_poly.type
_entity_poly.pdbx_seq_one_letter_code
_entity_poly.pdbx_strand_id
1 'polypeptide(L)'
;MDATARAASVTQRVLALGASDDPWASPEQMLALTSRLTAAPVEHRTFTPEQLGVARIGHHGLFRRAADDAAWPALVDWLTEPFARD
;
A
#
# COMPACT_ATOMS: atom_id res chain seq x y z
N MET A 1 10.17 14.00 -20.00
CA MET A 1 10.09 13.70 -18.55
C MET A 1 10.75 12.36 -18.33
N ASP A 2 11.68 12.25 -17.38
CA ASP A 2 12.30 10.97 -17.00
C ASP A 2 11.57 10.41 -15.77
N ALA A 3 10.65 9.48 -16.01
CA ALA A 3 9.85 8.87 -14.94
C ALA A 3 10.69 7.96 -14.04
N THR A 4 11.70 7.29 -14.61
CA THR A 4 12.58 6.37 -13.87
C THR A 4 13.43 7.15 -12.87
N ALA A 5 14.08 8.23 -13.31
CA ALA A 5 14.88 9.06 -12.42
C ALA A 5 14.05 9.67 -11.29
N ARG A 6 12.79 10.06 -11.56
CA ARG A 6 11.89 10.60 -10.53
C ARG A 6 11.46 9.53 -9.52
N ALA A 7 11.09 8.33 -9.98
CA ALA A 7 10.74 7.23 -9.08
C ALA A 7 11.92 6.85 -8.16
N ALA A 8 13.13 6.77 -8.73
CA ALA A 8 14.35 6.46 -7.97
C ALA A 8 14.74 7.56 -6.95
N SER A 9 14.21 8.79 -7.08
CA SER A 9 14.50 9.89 -6.15
C SER A 9 13.71 9.85 -4.83
N VAL A 10 12.73 8.96 -4.71
CA VAL A 10 11.96 8.76 -3.48
C VAL A 10 12.84 8.02 -2.46
N THR A 11 12.97 8.57 -1.25
CA THR A 11 13.82 8.03 -0.18
C THR A 11 13.09 7.82 1.14
N GLN A 12 11.83 8.24 1.22
CA GLN A 12 10.96 8.05 2.37
C GLN A 12 10.55 6.57 2.48
N ARG A 13 10.18 6.12 3.68
CA ARG A 13 9.46 4.86 3.85
C ARG A 13 8.17 4.91 3.03
N VAL A 14 7.90 3.83 2.30
CA VAL A 14 6.68 3.69 1.51
C VAL A 14 5.95 2.45 1.96
N LEU A 15 4.67 2.59 2.31
CA LEU A 15 3.74 1.48 2.47
C LEU A 15 2.84 1.42 1.24
N ALA A 16 2.97 0.33 0.48
CA ALA A 16 2.16 0.02 -0.67
C ALA A 16 1.00 -0.88 -0.25
N LEU A 17 -0.22 -0.33 -0.29
CA LEU A 17 -1.45 -1.01 0.10
C LEU A 17 -2.17 -1.55 -1.12
N GLY A 18 -2.66 -2.79 -1.03
CA GLY A 18 -3.46 -3.43 -2.06
C GLY A 18 -4.63 -4.23 -1.49
N ALA A 19 -5.52 -4.65 -2.38
CA ALA A 19 -6.58 -5.60 -2.09
C ALA A 19 -6.45 -6.80 -3.03
N SER A 20 -6.59 -8.02 -2.50
CA SER A 20 -6.38 -9.25 -3.27
C SER A 20 -7.42 -9.43 -4.40
N ASP A 21 -8.57 -8.77 -4.29
CA ASP A 21 -9.68 -8.81 -5.24
C ASP A 21 -9.81 -7.51 -6.08
N ASP A 22 -8.75 -6.70 -6.13
CA ASP A 22 -8.68 -5.53 -7.01
C ASP A 22 -8.13 -5.89 -8.41
N PRO A 23 -8.95 -5.84 -9.47
CA PRO A 23 -8.50 -6.11 -10.83
C PRO A 23 -7.69 -4.96 -11.47
N TRP A 24 -7.62 -3.79 -10.84
CA TRP A 24 -6.93 -2.61 -11.40
C TRP A 24 -5.51 -2.44 -10.86
N ALA A 25 -5.27 -2.86 -9.62
CA ALA A 25 -3.98 -2.83 -8.96
C ALA A 25 -3.69 -4.17 -8.31
N SER A 26 -3.51 -5.20 -9.14
CA SER A 26 -3.15 -6.53 -8.66
C SER A 26 -1.85 -6.51 -7.86
N PRO A 27 -1.61 -7.50 -6.98
CA PRO A 27 -0.35 -7.58 -6.23
C PRO A 27 0.90 -7.53 -7.12
N GLU A 28 0.85 -8.15 -8.30
CA GLU A 28 1.94 -8.13 -9.28
C GLU A 28 2.16 -6.74 -9.89
N GLN A 29 1.07 -6.03 -10.23
CA GLN A 29 1.15 -4.66 -10.76
C GLN A 29 1.71 -3.69 -9.71
N MET A 30 1.28 -3.83 -8.46
CA MET A 30 1.81 -3.05 -7.34
C MET A 30 3.31 -3.30 -7.13
N LEU A 31 3.75 -4.55 -7.17
CA LEU A 31 5.17 -4.90 -7.09
C LEU A 31 5.97 -4.30 -8.26
N ALA A 32 5.46 -4.43 -9.49
CA ALA A 32 6.12 -3.89 -10.67
C ALA A 32 6.27 -2.35 -10.60
N LEU A 33 5.24 -1.64 -10.15
CA LEU A 33 5.27 -0.18 -10.00
C LEU A 33 6.27 0.24 -8.92
N THR A 34 6.16 -0.35 -7.74
CA THR A 34 7.00 0.00 -6.57
C THR A 34 8.45 -0.44 -6.70
N SER A 35 8.76 -1.42 -7.56
CA SER A 35 10.15 -1.82 -7.88
C SER A 35 11.01 -0.68 -8.44
N ARG A 36 10.38 0.40 -8.93
CA ARG A 36 11.06 1.60 -9.44
C ARG A 36 11.48 2.57 -8.34
N LEU A 37 10.98 2.39 -7.11
CA LEU A 37 11.32 3.21 -5.94
C LEU A 37 12.64 2.71 -5.31
N THR A 38 13.70 2.66 -6.11
CA THR A 38 14.94 1.92 -5.78
C THR A 38 15.71 2.47 -4.58
N ALA A 39 15.47 3.72 -4.17
CA ALA A 39 16.10 4.34 -3.01
C ALA A 39 15.17 4.37 -1.77
N ALA A 40 13.94 3.86 -1.87
CA ALA A 40 12.98 3.83 -0.78
C ALA A 40 12.94 2.43 -0.14
N PRO A 41 12.87 2.33 1.19
CA PRO A 41 12.42 1.10 1.85
C PRO A 41 10.90 0.97 1.63
N VAL A 42 10.51 -0.02 0.82
CA VAL A 42 9.10 -0.29 0.49
C VAL A 42 8.60 -1.50 1.26
N GLU A 43 7.48 -1.32 1.96
CA GLU A 43 6.68 -2.38 2.57
C GLU A 43 5.40 -2.60 1.75
N HIS A 44 4.99 -3.85 1.56
CA HIS A 44 3.74 -4.20 0.88
C HIS A 44 2.76 -4.84 1.85
N ARG A 45 1.50 -4.40 1.83
CA ARG A 45 0.40 -5.05 2.53
C ARG A 45 -0.77 -5.23 1.59
N THR A 46 -1.20 -6.47 1.41
CA THR A 46 -2.39 -6.82 0.62
C THR A 46 -3.46 -7.36 1.56
N PHE A 47 -4.61 -6.69 1.62
CA PHE A 47 -5.76 -7.15 2.38
C PHE A 47 -6.61 -8.11 1.56
N THR A 48 -7.16 -9.14 2.21
CA THR A 48 -8.18 -10.01 1.61
C THR A 48 -9.57 -9.69 2.17
N PRO A 49 -10.66 -9.95 1.42
CA PRO A 49 -12.01 -9.75 1.92
C PRO A 49 -12.26 -10.47 3.26
N GLU A 50 -11.71 -11.66 3.44
CA GLU A 50 -11.83 -12.47 4.65
C GLU A 50 -11.19 -11.79 5.87
N GLN A 51 -10.01 -11.19 5.70
CA GLN A 51 -9.34 -10.44 6.78
C GLN A 51 -10.15 -9.24 7.24
N LEU A 52 -10.89 -8.60 6.32
CA LEU A 52 -11.72 -7.44 6.63
C LEU A 52 -13.18 -7.81 6.98
N GLY A 53 -13.55 -9.10 6.92
CA GLY A 53 -14.92 -9.54 7.19
C GLY A 53 -15.95 -9.00 6.17
N VAL A 54 -15.53 -8.72 4.93
CA VAL A 54 -16.39 -8.19 3.87
C VAL A 54 -16.49 -9.16 2.71
N ALA A 55 -17.56 -9.06 1.92
CA ALA A 55 -17.72 -9.89 0.72
C ALA A 55 -16.78 -9.49 -0.43
N ARG A 56 -16.39 -8.21 -0.49
CA ARG A 56 -15.53 -7.65 -1.54
C ARG A 56 -14.89 -6.35 -1.07
N ILE A 57 -13.59 -6.19 -1.32
CA ILE A 57 -12.88 -4.92 -1.15
C ILE A 57 -12.88 -4.22 -2.52
N GLY A 58 -12.17 -4.79 -3.51
CA GLY A 58 -11.91 -4.20 -4.81
C GLY A 58 -11.18 -2.85 -4.72
N HIS A 59 -11.05 -2.18 -5.87
CA HIS A 59 -10.21 -0.97 -5.99
C HIS A 59 -10.43 0.13 -4.94
N HIS A 60 -11.69 0.38 -4.56
CA HIS A 60 -12.03 1.45 -3.61
C HIS A 60 -12.42 0.93 -2.22
N GLY A 61 -12.39 -0.38 -1.98
CA GLY A 61 -12.97 -0.98 -0.77
C GLY A 61 -12.28 -0.57 0.52
N LEU A 62 -10.97 -0.34 0.47
CA LEU A 62 -10.20 0.14 1.62
C LEU A 62 -10.63 1.54 2.08
N PHE A 63 -11.23 2.35 1.21
CA PHE A 63 -11.75 3.69 1.57
C PHE A 63 -13.20 3.67 2.07
N ARG A 64 -13.82 2.49 2.16
CA ARG A 64 -15.20 2.36 2.65
C ARG A 64 -15.21 2.13 4.14
N ARG A 65 -16.29 2.55 4.79
CA ARG A 65 -16.52 2.38 6.23
C ARG A 65 -16.43 0.93 6.71
N ALA A 66 -16.70 -0.04 5.84
CA ALA A 66 -16.57 -1.46 6.17
C ALA A 66 -15.12 -1.92 6.39
N ALA A 67 -14.13 -1.16 5.89
CA ALA A 67 -12.71 -1.44 6.11
C ALA A 67 -12.11 -0.66 7.30
N ASP A 68 -12.88 0.25 7.92
CA ASP A 68 -12.42 1.20 8.94
C ASP A 68 -11.77 0.46 10.11
N ASP A 69 -12.57 -0.26 10.89
CA ASP A 69 -12.11 -0.92 12.12
C ASP A 69 -11.02 -1.99 11.90
N ALA A 70 -11.04 -2.67 10.74
CA ALA A 70 -10.18 -3.80 10.47
C ALA A 70 -8.84 -3.43 9.79
N ALA A 71 -8.80 -2.34 9.02
CA ALA A 71 -7.60 -1.95 8.28
C ALA A 71 -6.96 -0.66 8.82
N TRP A 72 -7.76 0.39 9.06
CA TRP A 72 -7.23 1.75 9.24
C TRP A 72 -6.40 1.99 10.51
N PRO A 73 -6.72 1.42 11.69
CA PRO A 73 -5.92 1.63 12.89
C PRO A 73 -4.43 1.30 12.66
N ALA A 74 -4.13 0.12 12.10
CA ALA A 74 -2.76 -0.30 11.84
C ALA A 74 -2.05 0.51 10.74
N LEU A 75 -2.81 1.15 9.84
CA LEU A 75 -2.27 2.04 8.81
C LEU A 75 -1.93 3.42 9.39
N VAL A 76 -2.77 3.93 10.28
CA VAL A 76 -2.52 5.18 11.01
C VAL A 76 -1.32 5.01 11.95
N ASP A 77 -1.23 3.88 12.65
CA ASP A 77 -0.08 3.56 13.49
C ASP A 77 1.22 3.57 12.67
N TRP A 78 1.22 2.92 11.50
CA TRP A 78 2.39 2.94 10.60
C TRP A 78 2.75 4.34 10.12
N LEU A 79 1.75 5.16 9.77
CA LEU A 79 1.96 6.50 9.25
C LEU A 79 2.50 7.47 10.30
N THR A 80 2.13 7.26 11.56
CA THR A 80 2.49 8.13 12.69
C THR A 80 3.71 7.64 13.48
N GLU A 81 4.18 6.42 13.20
CA GLU A 81 5.40 5.88 13.79
C GLU A 81 6.61 6.76 13.44
N PRO A 82 7.41 7.20 14.44
CA PRO A 82 8.63 7.96 14.19
C PRO A 82 9.59 7.16 13.30
N PHE A 83 9.93 7.72 12.15
CA PHE A 83 10.99 7.14 11.32
C PHE A 83 12.36 7.56 11.87
N ALA A 84 12.98 6.70 12.67
CA ALA A 84 14.39 6.84 13.02
C ALA A 84 15.23 6.67 11.75
N ARG A 85 16.01 7.69 11.40
CA ARG A 85 17.08 7.58 10.41
C ARG A 85 18.35 7.26 11.18
N ASP A 86 18.94 6.09 10.92
CA ASP A 86 20.32 5.78 11.33
C ASP A 86 21.32 6.64 10.54
#